data_AF-A0AAD3D0G6-F1
#
_entry.id   AF-A0AAD3D0G6-F1
#
_cell.length_a   1.000
_cell.length_b   1.000
_cell.length_c   1.000
_cell.angle_alpha   90.00
_cell.angle_beta   90.00
_cell.angle_gamma   90.00
#
_symmetry.space_group_name_H-M   'P 1'
#
loop_
_entity.id
_entity.type
_entity.pdbx_description
1 polymer ?
#
loop_
_entity_poly.entity_id
_entity_poly.type
_entity_poly.pdbx_seq_one_letter_code
_entity_poly.pdbx_strand_id
1 'polypeptide(L)'
;MSKAITAFNPSPARKAIFSIASVVLGLWTFKTVNEISGPAFEPILQACMDKSIPQEQFAELTGYHAYDPYVGLKIFDPLVCLITQFLLELRETFPAGLFVWMSIITIALPLGMTQLVEAGRSDTSKKSPIYYPIIIGLLGQLFGISVIFPLIWVPSYIFGCGYGPATLYRFNFLVPILIPTVALSLFVFIAPTETQWWTVSAGILGGPIPALGGMVYWNDKNTIPTTAKSLQDNIKNVKVYSRLLMPTAIFAWYALLFVTFDNLEGSLWDAIWTNAGPSVRFMTIDAGILYLAYIMWFAFHSEIIAIKVLLLTFVVGPGGAGLIMLGKLEELKANSNGIELVGDKKKKA
;
A
#
# COMPACT_ATOMS: atom_id res chain seq x y z
N MET A 1 33.85 5.52 -24.98
CA MET A 1 33.57 6.28 -23.74
C MET A 1 32.07 6.23 -23.46
N SER A 2 31.65 5.48 -22.44
CA SER A 2 30.25 5.43 -22.00
C SER A 2 29.93 6.78 -21.33
N LYS A 3 29.00 7.57 -21.90
CA LYS A 3 28.48 8.75 -21.19
C LYS A 3 27.79 8.25 -19.93
N ALA A 4 28.20 8.77 -18.76
CA ALA A 4 27.52 8.50 -17.51
C ALA A 4 26.04 8.88 -17.66
N ILE A 5 25.16 7.91 -17.47
CA ILE A 5 23.70 8.07 -17.46
C ILE A 5 23.41 8.98 -16.25
N THR A 6 23.02 10.23 -16.50
CA THR A 6 22.68 11.17 -15.42
C THR A 6 21.26 10.88 -14.97
N ALA A 7 21.11 10.47 -13.71
CA ALA A 7 19.81 10.20 -13.10
C ALA A 7 18.88 11.42 -13.15
N PHE A 8 17.56 11.19 -13.19
CA PHE A 8 16.54 12.20 -12.94
C PHE A 8 16.91 12.93 -11.65
N ASN A 9 17.25 14.22 -11.77
CA ASN A 9 17.73 15.01 -10.65
C ASN A 9 16.86 16.26 -10.47
N PRO A 10 15.72 16.12 -9.78
CA PRO A 10 14.87 17.23 -9.38
C PRO A 10 15.66 18.35 -8.71
N SER A 11 15.23 19.59 -8.94
CA SER A 11 15.79 20.73 -8.22
C SER A 11 15.66 20.53 -6.70
N PRO A 12 16.61 21.03 -5.88
CA PRO A 12 16.51 20.96 -4.43
C PRO A 12 15.19 21.52 -3.88
N ALA A 13 14.69 22.61 -4.49
CA ALA A 13 13.40 23.20 -4.15
C ALA A 13 12.24 22.22 -4.37
N ARG A 14 12.21 21.50 -5.49
CA ARG A 14 11.19 20.48 -5.76
C ARG A 14 11.25 19.36 -4.71
N LYS A 15 12.45 18.84 -4.41
CA LYS A 15 12.63 17.81 -3.38
C LYS A 15 12.11 18.30 -2.02
N ALA A 16 12.45 19.53 -1.63
CA ALA A 16 11.99 20.11 -0.37
C ALA A 16 10.45 20.25 -0.33
N ILE A 17 9.82 20.82 -1.36
CA ILE A 17 8.37 21.03 -1.40
C ILE A 17 7.62 19.70 -1.27
N PHE A 18 7.96 18.70 -2.10
CA PHE A 18 7.27 17.41 -2.08
C PHE A 18 7.52 16.64 -0.77
N SER A 19 8.75 16.66 -0.25
CA SER A 19 9.06 16.00 1.02
C SER A 19 8.34 16.66 2.20
N ILE A 20 8.34 17.99 2.29
CA ILE A 20 7.66 18.73 3.37
C ILE A 20 6.15 18.50 3.29
N ALA A 21 5.55 18.65 2.09
CA ALA A 21 4.13 18.38 1.89
C ALA A 21 3.75 16.96 2.31
N SER A 22 4.61 15.98 2.00
CA SER A 22 4.41 14.59 2.38
C SER A 22 4.53 14.33 3.88
N VAL A 23 5.51 14.94 4.55
CA VAL A 23 5.64 14.85 6.01
C VAL A 23 4.44 15.48 6.71
N VAL A 24 4.02 16.67 6.27
CA VAL A 24 2.84 17.36 6.82
C VAL A 24 1.59 16.50 6.63
N LEU A 25 1.42 15.89 5.45
CA LEU A 25 0.31 14.99 5.17
C LEU A 25 0.31 13.78 6.12
N GLY A 26 1.46 13.12 6.31
CA GLY A 26 1.56 11.98 7.21
C GLY A 26 1.34 12.34 8.69
N LEU A 27 1.86 13.48 9.16
CA LEU A 27 1.61 13.97 10.52
C LEU A 27 0.14 14.33 10.74
N TRP A 28 -0.49 14.97 9.75
CA TRP A 28 -1.92 15.28 9.79
C TRP A 28 -2.75 14.00 9.85
N THR A 29 -2.42 12.99 9.03
CA THR A 29 -3.10 11.69 9.07
C THR A 29 -2.97 11.08 10.45
N PHE A 30 -1.74 10.94 10.98
CA PHE A 30 -1.50 10.36 12.30
C PHE A 30 -2.33 11.03 13.39
N LYS A 31 -2.35 12.38 13.40
CA LYS A 31 -3.16 13.14 14.34
C LYS A 31 -4.66 12.84 14.17
N THR A 32 -5.16 12.97 12.94
CA THR A 32 -6.60 12.86 12.64
C THR A 32 -7.13 11.45 12.90
N VAL A 33 -6.36 10.42 12.54
CA VAL A 33 -6.76 9.04 12.81
C VAL A 33 -6.82 8.77 14.30
N ASN A 34 -5.86 9.23 15.10
CA ASN A 34 -5.88 9.06 16.56
C ASN A 34 -7.03 9.83 17.22
N GLU A 35 -7.39 11.01 16.72
CA GLU A 35 -8.53 11.78 17.22
C GLU A 35 -9.87 11.07 16.97
N ILE A 36 -9.99 10.32 15.87
CA ILE A 36 -11.21 9.58 15.52
C ILE A 36 -11.26 8.23 16.22
N SER A 37 -10.18 7.45 16.12
CA SER A 37 -10.17 6.05 16.50
C SER A 37 -9.65 5.81 17.92
N GLY A 38 -8.80 6.70 18.45
CA GLY A 38 -8.23 6.58 19.79
C GLY A 38 -9.29 6.38 20.87
N PRO A 39 -10.33 7.24 20.98
CA PRO A 39 -11.38 7.06 21.99
C PRO A 39 -12.17 5.75 21.86
N ALA A 40 -12.33 5.23 20.64
CA ALA A 40 -13.04 3.99 20.37
C ALA A 40 -12.17 2.75 20.65
N PHE A 41 -10.87 2.82 20.36
CA PHE A 41 -9.93 1.71 20.49
C PHE A 41 -9.25 1.62 21.85
N GLU A 42 -9.19 2.69 22.64
CA GLU A 42 -8.63 2.67 23.99
C GLU A 42 -9.23 1.56 24.89
N PRO A 43 -10.56 1.40 25.02
CA PRO A 43 -11.12 0.32 25.85
C PRO A 43 -10.82 -1.08 25.28
N ILE A 44 -10.75 -1.24 23.96
CA ILE A 44 -10.36 -2.49 23.32
C ILE A 44 -8.90 -2.81 23.65
N LEU A 45 -8.02 -1.82 23.49
CA LEU A 45 -6.59 -1.98 23.76
C LEU A 45 -6.34 -2.32 25.23
N GLN A 46 -7.05 -1.70 26.16
CA GLN A 46 -6.96 -2.03 27.58
C GLN A 46 -7.34 -3.49 27.86
N ALA A 47 -8.44 -3.97 27.27
CA ALA A 47 -8.83 -5.37 27.37
C ALA A 47 -7.78 -6.31 26.75
N CYS A 48 -7.26 -5.97 25.55
CA CYS A 48 -6.22 -6.75 24.87
C CYS A 48 -4.88 -6.80 25.63
N MET A 49 -4.59 -5.81 26.47
CA MET A 49 -3.38 -5.74 27.29
C MET A 49 -3.55 -6.33 28.69
N ASP A 50 -4.78 -6.64 29.12
CA ASP A 50 -5.05 -7.19 30.43
C ASP A 50 -4.68 -8.68 30.51
N LYS A 51 -3.49 -8.93 31.08
CA LYS A 51 -2.96 -10.28 31.27
C LYS A 51 -3.73 -11.12 32.30
N SER A 52 -4.66 -10.52 33.04
CA SER A 52 -5.49 -11.25 34.00
C SER A 52 -6.64 -12.01 33.33
N ILE A 53 -6.98 -11.67 32.10
CA ILE A 53 -8.05 -12.28 31.32
C ILE A 53 -7.50 -13.49 30.55
N PRO A 54 -7.92 -14.74 30.87
CA PRO A 54 -7.52 -15.90 30.08
C PRO A 54 -8.10 -15.80 28.66
N GLN A 55 -7.31 -16.17 27.65
CA GLN A 55 -7.73 -16.08 26.24
C GLN A 55 -9.06 -16.80 25.96
N GLU A 56 -9.28 -17.95 26.58
CA GLU A 56 -10.49 -18.77 26.43
C GLU A 56 -11.75 -18.08 26.98
N GLN A 57 -11.58 -17.13 27.90
CA GLN A 57 -12.65 -16.38 28.55
C GLN A 57 -12.73 -14.93 28.05
N PHE A 58 -11.86 -14.54 27.11
CA PHE A 58 -11.76 -13.15 26.65
C PHE A 58 -13.10 -12.61 26.14
N ALA A 59 -13.77 -13.37 25.26
CA ALA A 59 -15.04 -12.95 24.70
C ALA A 59 -16.16 -12.85 25.75
N GLU A 60 -16.20 -13.80 26.69
CA GLU A 60 -17.19 -13.81 27.77
C GLU A 60 -17.00 -12.63 28.75
N LEU A 61 -15.75 -12.34 29.12
CA LEU A 61 -15.43 -11.33 30.14
C LEU A 61 -15.42 -9.90 29.61
N THR A 62 -15.12 -9.72 28.32
CA THR A 62 -14.97 -8.37 27.72
C THR A 62 -16.11 -8.01 26.77
N GLY A 63 -16.85 -8.99 26.25
CA GLY A 63 -17.84 -8.79 25.19
C GLY A 63 -17.22 -8.57 23.79
N TYR A 64 -15.90 -8.59 23.66
CA TYR A 64 -15.21 -8.48 22.37
C TYR A 64 -15.08 -9.83 21.67
N HIS A 65 -14.82 -9.80 20.36
CA HIS A 65 -14.68 -11.03 19.59
C HIS A 65 -13.42 -11.80 19.97
N ALA A 66 -13.48 -13.12 19.95
CA ALA A 66 -12.32 -13.96 20.19
C ALA A 66 -11.24 -13.71 19.12
N TYR A 67 -9.97 -13.70 19.53
CA TYR A 67 -8.84 -13.58 18.61
C TYR A 67 -7.87 -14.74 18.77
N ASP A 68 -7.05 -15.00 17.74
CA ASP A 68 -6.02 -16.02 17.80
C ASP A 68 -4.67 -15.36 18.11
N PRO A 69 -4.09 -15.51 19.31
CA PRO A 69 -2.79 -14.91 19.63
C PRO A 69 -1.63 -15.61 18.91
N TYR A 70 -1.81 -16.82 18.38
CA TYR A 70 -0.74 -17.60 17.77
C TYR A 70 -0.39 -17.17 16.34
N VAL A 71 -1.21 -16.34 15.71
CA VAL A 71 -0.95 -15.77 14.38
C VAL A 71 -0.01 -14.55 14.43
N GLY A 72 0.33 -14.06 15.63
CA GLY A 72 1.31 -13.01 15.87
C GLY A 72 2.68 -13.54 16.32
N LEU A 73 3.72 -12.70 16.25
CA LEU A 73 4.83 -12.86 17.19
C LEU A 73 4.32 -12.33 18.54
N LYS A 74 4.52 -13.02 19.66
CA LYS A 74 3.94 -12.68 20.99
C LYS A 74 3.93 -11.19 21.40
N ILE A 75 4.89 -10.41 20.90
CA ILE A 75 4.95 -8.96 21.13
C ILE A 75 3.85 -8.16 20.40
N PHE A 76 3.18 -8.76 19.42
CA PHE A 76 2.09 -8.21 18.62
C PHE A 76 0.73 -8.76 19.03
N ASP A 77 0.60 -9.55 20.10
CA ASP A 77 -0.70 -10.08 20.54
C ASP A 77 -1.73 -8.96 20.77
N PRO A 78 -1.38 -7.81 21.39
CA PRO A 78 -2.32 -6.70 21.51
C PRO A 78 -2.74 -6.10 20.16
N LEU A 79 -1.82 -6.08 19.18
CA LEU A 79 -2.13 -5.61 17.82
C LEU A 79 -3.08 -6.57 17.11
N VAL A 80 -2.84 -7.88 17.21
CA VAL A 80 -3.70 -8.92 16.62
C VAL A 80 -5.10 -8.88 17.24
N CYS A 81 -5.20 -8.68 18.56
CA CYS A 81 -6.47 -8.47 19.25
C CYS A 81 -7.20 -7.23 18.71
N LEU A 82 -6.53 -6.08 18.71
CA LEU A 82 -7.09 -4.80 18.26
C LEU A 82 -7.57 -4.85 16.82
N ILE A 83 -6.74 -5.36 15.91
CA ILE A 83 -7.07 -5.40 14.49
C ILE A 83 -8.18 -6.42 14.17
N THR A 84 -8.34 -7.46 14.99
CA THR A 84 -9.47 -8.39 14.87
C THR A 84 -10.78 -7.67 15.16
N GLN A 85 -10.84 -6.86 16.23
CA GLN A 85 -12.04 -6.06 16.53
C GLN A 85 -12.32 -5.01 15.45
N PHE A 86 -11.27 -4.36 14.97
CA PHE A 86 -11.36 -3.39 13.88
C PHE A 86 -11.93 -3.99 12.59
N LEU A 87 -11.40 -5.13 12.16
CA LEU A 87 -11.87 -5.84 10.98
C LEU A 87 -13.30 -6.36 11.16
N LEU A 88 -13.68 -6.73 12.38
CA LEU A 88 -15.07 -7.08 12.70
C LEU A 88 -16.00 -5.87 12.51
N GLU A 89 -15.66 -4.71 13.07
CA GLU A 89 -16.48 -3.49 12.92
C GLU A 89 -16.62 -3.07 11.44
N LEU A 90 -15.54 -3.16 10.66
CA LEU A 90 -15.60 -2.91 9.21
C LEU A 90 -16.49 -3.93 8.49
N ARG A 91 -16.46 -5.19 8.92
CA ARG A 91 -17.32 -6.20 8.33
C ARG A 91 -18.80 -5.95 8.66
N GLU A 92 -19.10 -5.62 9.90
CA GLU A 92 -20.48 -5.41 10.38
C GLU A 92 -21.12 -4.14 9.80
N THR A 93 -20.31 -3.21 9.31
CA THR A 93 -20.74 -1.97 8.64
C THR A 93 -20.89 -2.13 7.12
N PHE A 94 -21.23 -3.32 6.64
CA PHE A 94 -21.48 -3.58 5.22
C PHE A 94 -22.62 -2.68 4.66
N PRO A 95 -22.49 -2.11 3.44
CA PRO A 95 -21.35 -2.25 2.52
C PRO A 95 -20.22 -1.23 2.74
N ALA A 96 -20.39 -0.23 3.61
CA ALA A 96 -19.44 0.86 3.80
C ALA A 96 -18.06 0.39 4.26
N GLY A 97 -17.98 -0.50 5.24
CA GLY A 97 -16.71 -1.04 5.72
C GLY A 97 -15.98 -1.90 4.69
N LEU A 98 -16.70 -2.66 3.86
CA LEU A 98 -16.14 -3.36 2.70
C LEU A 98 -15.58 -2.36 1.69
N PHE A 99 -16.34 -1.31 1.37
CA PHE A 99 -15.95 -0.26 0.43
C PHE A 99 -14.61 0.38 0.81
N VAL A 100 -14.48 0.83 2.05
CA VAL A 100 -13.25 1.51 2.49
C VAL A 100 -12.06 0.56 2.60
N TRP A 101 -12.27 -0.68 3.07
CA TRP A 101 -11.20 -1.68 3.16
C TRP A 101 -10.68 -2.09 1.78
N MET A 102 -11.57 -2.50 0.89
CA MET A 102 -11.17 -2.96 -0.44
C MET A 102 -10.64 -1.82 -1.31
N SER A 103 -11.05 -0.57 -1.06
CA SER A 103 -10.41 0.60 -1.67
C SER A 103 -8.91 0.64 -1.35
N ILE A 104 -8.51 0.44 -0.09
CA ILE A 104 -7.09 0.32 0.28
C ILE A 104 -6.42 -0.83 -0.44
N ILE A 105 -7.04 -2.01 -0.48
CA ILE A 105 -6.46 -3.18 -1.17
C ILE A 105 -6.22 -2.87 -2.66
N THR A 106 -7.14 -2.20 -3.34
CA THR A 106 -6.93 -1.82 -4.76
C THR A 106 -5.78 -0.83 -4.94
N ILE A 107 -5.62 0.14 -4.03
CA ILE A 107 -4.49 1.10 -4.02
C ILE A 107 -3.18 0.39 -3.70
N ALA A 108 -3.21 -0.58 -2.80
CA ALA A 108 -2.04 -1.32 -2.33
C ALA A 108 -1.39 -2.17 -3.44
N LEU A 109 -2.14 -2.58 -4.48
CA LEU A 109 -1.59 -3.37 -5.59
C LEU A 109 -0.48 -2.62 -6.37
N PRO A 110 -0.73 -1.45 -7.00
CA PRO A 110 0.34 -0.67 -7.62
C PRO A 110 1.37 -0.15 -6.61
N LEU A 111 0.93 0.14 -5.38
CA LEU A 111 1.81 0.64 -4.34
C LEU A 111 2.86 -0.40 -3.94
N GLY A 112 2.45 -1.63 -3.65
CA GLY A 112 3.33 -2.73 -3.29
C GLY A 112 4.34 -3.02 -4.40
N MET A 113 3.89 -2.97 -5.67
CA MET A 113 4.80 -3.04 -6.81
C MET A 113 5.83 -1.92 -6.80
N THR A 114 5.39 -0.69 -6.59
CA THR A 114 6.27 0.47 -6.52
C THR A 114 7.28 0.32 -5.38
N GLN A 115 6.83 0.04 -4.16
CA GLN A 115 7.71 -0.09 -3.00
C GLN A 115 8.76 -1.18 -3.19
N LEU A 116 8.37 -2.35 -3.70
CA LEU A 116 9.27 -3.49 -3.86
C LEU A 116 10.29 -3.30 -4.98
N VAL A 117 9.88 -2.70 -6.10
CA VAL A 117 10.77 -2.38 -7.22
C VAL A 117 11.74 -1.27 -6.83
N GLU A 118 11.26 -0.20 -6.22
CA GLU A 118 12.09 0.96 -5.83
C GLU A 118 13.09 0.61 -4.72
N ALA A 119 12.70 -0.24 -3.76
CA ALA A 119 13.62 -0.79 -2.75
C ALA A 119 14.77 -1.60 -3.38
N GLY A 120 14.55 -2.17 -4.57
CA GLY A 120 15.43 -3.13 -5.23
C GLY A 120 16.30 -2.60 -6.34
N ARG A 121 16.26 -1.30 -6.63
CA ARG A 121 17.11 -0.74 -7.68
C ARG A 121 18.57 -0.76 -7.27
N SER A 122 19.44 -0.97 -8.26
CA SER A 122 20.89 -1.14 -8.05
C SER A 122 21.59 0.06 -7.40
N ASP A 123 21.01 1.25 -7.51
CA ASP A 123 21.53 2.52 -6.99
C ASP A 123 20.66 3.12 -5.87
N THR A 124 19.65 2.40 -5.38
CA THR A 124 18.91 2.81 -4.18
C THR A 124 19.88 2.88 -2.99
N SER A 125 19.84 3.99 -2.28
CA SER A 125 20.73 4.21 -1.13
C SER A 125 20.42 3.19 -0.03
N LYS A 126 21.43 2.42 0.38
CA LYS A 126 21.34 1.50 1.53
C LYS A 126 21.08 2.21 2.86
N LYS A 127 21.27 3.53 2.92
CA LYS A 127 20.93 4.35 4.09
C LYS A 127 19.48 4.84 4.06
N SER A 128 18.79 4.72 2.93
CA SER A 128 17.40 5.14 2.80
C SER A 128 16.47 4.09 3.40
N PRO A 129 15.46 4.48 4.21
CA PRO A 129 14.43 3.58 4.71
C PRO A 129 13.73 2.77 3.61
N ILE A 130 13.62 3.27 2.38
CA ILE A 130 12.97 2.53 1.28
C ILE A 130 13.72 1.25 0.92
N TYR A 131 15.02 1.15 1.22
CA TYR A 131 15.81 -0.08 1.00
C TYR A 131 15.34 -1.24 1.89
N TYR A 132 14.62 -0.94 2.97
CA TYR A 132 14.15 -1.90 3.98
C TYR A 132 12.62 -2.01 3.97
N PRO A 133 12.02 -2.63 2.92
CA PRO A 133 10.57 -2.70 2.77
C PRO A 133 9.88 -3.42 3.94
N ILE A 134 10.55 -4.36 4.62
CA ILE A 134 10.03 -5.04 5.81
C ILE A 134 9.84 -4.05 6.96
N ILE A 135 10.80 -3.15 7.20
CA ILE A 135 10.71 -2.14 8.26
C ILE A 135 9.56 -1.18 7.95
N ILE A 136 9.47 -0.72 6.70
CA ILE A 136 8.36 0.12 6.25
C ILE A 136 7.01 -0.60 6.42
N GLY A 137 6.94 -1.88 6.06
CA GLY A 137 5.74 -2.69 6.22
C GLY A 137 5.33 -2.85 7.68
N LEU A 138 6.27 -3.16 8.58
CA LEU A 138 6.01 -3.30 10.01
C LEU A 138 5.56 -1.98 10.65
N LEU A 139 6.20 -0.87 10.28
CA LEU A 139 5.74 0.45 10.70
C LEU A 139 4.33 0.72 10.15
N GLY A 140 4.05 0.33 8.90
CA GLY A 140 2.74 0.46 8.29
C GLY A 140 1.65 -0.34 9.00
N GLN A 141 1.97 -1.53 9.53
CA GLN A 141 1.05 -2.31 10.36
C GLN A 141 0.81 -1.66 11.74
N LEU A 142 1.83 -1.02 12.31
CA LEU A 142 1.74 -0.40 13.64
C LEU A 142 1.03 0.96 13.63
N PHE A 143 1.29 1.79 12.61
CA PHE A 143 0.85 3.18 12.56
C PHE A 143 -0.14 3.49 11.44
N GLY A 144 -0.44 2.49 10.60
CA GLY A 144 -1.19 2.67 9.36
C GLY A 144 -0.28 2.98 8.17
N ILE A 145 -0.51 2.30 7.05
CA ILE A 145 0.25 2.54 5.81
C ILE A 145 0.02 3.94 5.25
N SER A 146 -1.17 4.52 5.49
CA SER A 146 -1.56 5.89 5.15
C SER A 146 -0.75 6.96 5.89
N VAL A 147 -0.15 6.61 7.04
CA VAL A 147 0.75 7.47 7.82
C VAL A 147 2.18 7.26 7.34
N ILE A 148 2.64 6.01 7.35
CA ILE A 148 4.06 5.69 7.09
C ILE A 148 4.45 5.97 5.64
N PHE A 149 3.56 5.75 4.68
CA PHE A 149 3.85 5.98 3.28
C PHE A 149 4.18 7.47 3.00
N PRO A 150 3.29 8.44 3.31
CA PRO A 150 3.64 9.85 3.16
C PRO A 150 4.68 10.35 4.18
N LEU A 151 4.67 9.88 5.43
CA LEU A 151 5.57 10.41 6.46
C LEU A 151 7.02 9.99 6.26
N ILE A 152 7.23 8.72 5.90
CA ILE A 152 8.57 8.11 5.86
C ILE A 152 8.92 7.70 4.44
N TRP A 153 8.08 6.90 3.77
CA TRP A 153 8.46 6.28 2.51
C TRP A 153 8.68 7.31 1.39
N VAL A 154 7.76 8.27 1.19
CA VAL A 154 7.87 9.28 0.12
C VAL A 154 9.08 10.22 0.32
N PRO A 155 9.33 10.82 1.49
CA PRO A 155 10.55 11.61 1.70
C PRO A 155 11.83 10.77 1.52
N SER A 156 11.83 9.54 2.03
CA SER A 156 12.96 8.62 1.88
C SER A 156 13.21 8.25 0.42
N TYR A 157 12.14 8.14 -0.38
CA TYR A 157 12.21 7.98 -1.82
C TYR A 157 12.83 9.21 -2.48
N ILE A 158 12.33 10.42 -2.19
CA ILE A 158 12.80 11.67 -2.81
C ILE A 158 14.31 11.89 -2.61
N PHE A 159 14.84 11.51 -1.45
CA PHE A 159 16.26 11.69 -1.11
C PHE A 159 17.14 10.45 -1.31
N GLY A 160 16.55 9.27 -1.53
CA GLY A 160 17.28 8.00 -1.53
C GLY A 160 16.90 7.00 -2.62
N CYS A 161 16.03 7.38 -3.56
CA CYS A 161 15.66 6.54 -4.70
C CYS A 161 16.85 6.25 -5.62
N GLY A 162 16.81 5.05 -6.19
CA GLY A 162 17.62 4.67 -7.33
C GLY A 162 16.88 4.86 -8.66
N TYR A 163 17.62 4.85 -9.76
CA TYR A 163 17.16 4.87 -11.15
C TYR A 163 17.65 3.67 -11.97
N GLY A 164 18.43 2.78 -11.35
CA GLY A 164 18.91 1.53 -11.90
C GLY A 164 17.80 0.48 -12.07
N PRO A 165 18.12 -0.64 -12.74
CA PRO A 165 17.21 -1.77 -12.88
C PRO A 165 16.99 -2.50 -11.56
N ALA A 166 15.79 -3.04 -11.36
CA ALA A 166 15.50 -4.02 -10.32
C ALA A 166 15.68 -5.45 -10.87
N THR A 167 15.93 -6.42 -9.98
CA THR A 167 16.13 -7.82 -10.36
C THR A 167 14.84 -8.48 -10.81
N LEU A 168 14.94 -9.42 -11.76
CA LEU A 168 13.79 -10.25 -12.15
C LEU A 168 13.25 -11.06 -10.96
N TYR A 169 14.10 -11.40 -9.99
CA TYR A 169 13.70 -12.02 -8.74
C TYR A 169 12.62 -11.22 -8.02
N ARG A 170 12.81 -9.89 -7.91
CA ARG A 170 11.80 -9.01 -7.29
C ARG A 170 10.47 -9.00 -8.00
N PHE A 171 10.51 -8.96 -9.33
CA PHE A 171 9.30 -9.02 -10.12
C PHE A 171 8.57 -10.37 -9.97
N ASN A 172 9.31 -11.49 -9.99
CA ASN A 172 8.71 -12.83 -9.89
C ASN A 172 8.00 -13.08 -8.55
N PHE A 173 8.50 -12.49 -7.46
CA PHE A 173 7.89 -12.60 -6.13
C PHE A 173 6.85 -11.53 -5.81
N LEU A 174 6.63 -10.57 -6.72
CA LEU A 174 5.60 -9.54 -6.56
C LEU A 174 4.20 -10.15 -6.35
N VAL A 175 3.78 -10.99 -7.29
CA VAL A 175 2.44 -11.58 -7.29
C VAL A 175 2.25 -12.56 -6.11
N PRO A 176 3.19 -13.50 -5.83
CA PRO A 176 3.10 -14.36 -4.66
C PRO A 176 2.94 -13.64 -3.31
N ILE A 177 3.49 -12.43 -3.15
CA ILE A 177 3.34 -11.66 -1.90
C ILE A 177 1.98 -10.96 -1.82
N LEU A 178 1.44 -10.51 -2.97
CA LEU A 178 0.16 -9.79 -3.00
C LEU A 178 -1.03 -10.74 -2.84
N ILE A 179 -0.95 -11.97 -3.38
CA ILE A 179 -2.05 -12.94 -3.35
C ILE A 179 -2.57 -13.20 -1.93
N PRO A 180 -1.74 -13.52 -0.92
CA PRO A 180 -2.21 -13.75 0.45
C PRO A 180 -2.99 -12.57 1.01
N THR A 181 -2.51 -11.33 0.81
CA THR A 181 -3.18 -10.13 1.34
C THR A 181 -4.56 -9.95 0.72
N VAL A 182 -4.68 -10.15 -0.59
CA VAL A 182 -5.97 -10.06 -1.30
C VAL A 182 -6.90 -11.19 -0.87
N ALA A 183 -6.42 -12.43 -0.80
CA ALA A 183 -7.21 -13.59 -0.41
C ALA A 183 -7.72 -13.47 1.03
N LEU A 184 -6.85 -13.12 1.98
CA LEU A 184 -7.21 -12.90 3.38
C LEU A 184 -8.24 -11.78 3.52
N SER A 185 -8.07 -10.68 2.77
CA SER A 185 -9.08 -9.61 2.75
C SER A 185 -10.44 -10.12 2.29
N LEU A 186 -10.50 -10.93 1.23
CA LEU A 186 -11.76 -11.52 0.78
C LEU A 186 -12.35 -12.48 1.83
N PHE A 187 -11.52 -13.32 2.47
CA PHE A 187 -11.99 -14.22 3.52
C PHE A 187 -12.58 -13.48 4.71
N VAL A 188 -11.97 -12.37 5.13
CA VAL A 188 -12.48 -11.53 6.24
C VAL A 188 -13.89 -10.99 5.93
N PHE A 189 -14.24 -10.73 4.67
CA PHE A 189 -15.57 -10.21 4.34
C PHE A 189 -16.59 -11.28 3.92
N ILE A 190 -16.17 -12.53 3.67
CA ILE A 190 -17.05 -13.60 3.16
C ILE A 190 -17.27 -14.72 4.18
N ALA A 191 -16.23 -15.17 4.88
CA ALA A 191 -16.32 -16.32 5.81
C ALA A 191 -17.12 -15.92 7.06
N PRO A 192 -17.98 -16.75 7.69
CA PRO A 192 -18.74 -16.36 8.88
C PRO A 192 -17.83 -15.95 10.07
N THR A 193 -18.20 -14.90 10.83
CA THR A 193 -17.41 -14.32 11.94
C THR A 193 -17.09 -15.33 13.03
N GLU A 194 -18.03 -16.21 13.34
CA GLU A 194 -17.91 -17.21 14.41
C GLU A 194 -16.93 -18.35 14.11
N THR A 195 -16.34 -18.38 12.92
CA THR A 195 -15.46 -19.47 12.51
C THR A 195 -14.00 -19.14 12.81
N GLN A 196 -13.23 -20.15 13.23
CA GLN A 196 -11.78 -20.04 13.40
C GLN A 196 -11.09 -19.53 12.13
N TRP A 197 -11.60 -19.88 10.95
CA TRP A 197 -11.09 -19.39 9.66
C TRP A 197 -11.14 -17.87 9.54
N TRP A 198 -12.21 -17.24 10.02
CA TRP A 198 -12.33 -15.79 10.01
C TRP A 198 -11.33 -15.16 10.98
N THR A 199 -11.31 -15.64 12.23
CA THR A 199 -10.42 -15.14 13.28
C THR A 199 -8.94 -15.23 12.87
N VAL A 200 -8.52 -16.38 12.34
CA VAL A 200 -7.14 -16.59 11.84
C VAL A 200 -6.85 -15.68 10.66
N SER A 201 -7.81 -15.51 9.73
CA SER A 201 -7.61 -14.65 8.56
C SER A 201 -7.46 -13.18 8.95
N ALA A 202 -8.31 -12.69 9.86
CA ALA A 202 -8.24 -11.34 10.40
C ALA A 202 -6.91 -11.10 11.13
N GLY A 203 -6.50 -12.04 11.98
CA GLY A 203 -5.24 -11.95 12.72
C GLY A 203 -3.99 -12.00 11.83
N ILE A 204 -3.96 -12.83 10.78
CA ILE A 204 -2.84 -12.84 9.83
C ILE A 204 -2.80 -11.54 9.02
N LEU A 205 -3.96 -11.06 8.55
CA LEU A 205 -4.07 -9.85 7.72
C LEU A 205 -3.60 -8.60 8.46
N GLY A 206 -3.96 -8.49 9.73
CA GLY A 206 -3.58 -7.38 10.60
C GLY A 206 -2.27 -7.57 11.36
N GLY A 207 -1.74 -8.78 11.37
CA GLY A 207 -0.51 -9.12 12.06
C GLY A 207 0.76 -8.69 11.31
N PRO A 208 1.95 -9.06 11.82
CA PRO A 208 3.21 -8.71 11.18
C PRO A 208 3.48 -9.53 9.89
N ILE A 209 2.80 -10.67 9.70
CA ILE A 209 3.09 -11.64 8.63
C ILE A 209 3.11 -11.02 7.23
N PRO A 210 2.12 -10.19 6.81
CA PRO A 210 2.15 -9.56 5.49
C PRO A 210 3.38 -8.66 5.30
N ALA A 211 3.78 -7.93 6.34
CA ALA A 211 5.00 -7.11 6.31
C ALA A 211 6.27 -7.97 6.23
N LEU A 212 6.28 -9.13 6.88
CA LEU A 212 7.38 -10.10 6.80
C LEU A 212 7.47 -10.81 5.44
N GLY A 213 6.44 -10.74 4.59
CA GLY A 213 6.50 -11.25 3.22
C GLY A 213 7.70 -10.67 2.43
N GLY A 214 8.15 -9.46 2.77
CA GLY A 214 9.36 -8.86 2.20
C GLY A 214 10.67 -9.57 2.53
N MET A 215 10.70 -10.51 3.49
CA MET A 215 11.88 -11.33 3.83
C MET A 215 12.40 -12.12 2.64
N VAL A 216 11.54 -12.48 1.68
CA VAL A 216 11.97 -13.16 0.46
C VAL A 216 13.02 -12.34 -0.31
N TYR A 217 12.97 -11.01 -0.21
CA TYR A 217 13.91 -10.10 -0.87
C TYR A 217 15.20 -9.86 -0.08
N TRP A 218 15.34 -10.37 1.14
CA TRP A 218 16.56 -10.23 1.92
C TRP A 218 17.78 -10.88 1.23
N ASN A 219 17.52 -11.94 0.46
CA ASN A 219 18.53 -12.66 -0.29
C ASN A 219 18.77 -12.12 -1.70
N ASP A 220 18.04 -11.06 -2.10
CA ASP A 220 18.25 -10.41 -3.40
C ASP A 220 19.49 -9.50 -3.36
N LYS A 221 20.66 -10.14 -3.36
CA LYS A 221 21.98 -9.49 -3.28
C LYS A 221 22.54 -9.09 -4.65
N ASN A 222 21.85 -9.45 -5.73
CA ASN A 222 22.34 -9.25 -7.09
C ASN A 222 22.10 -7.82 -7.55
N THR A 223 23.14 -6.98 -7.50
CA THR A 223 23.10 -5.66 -8.16
C THR A 223 23.29 -5.83 -9.67
N ILE A 224 22.29 -5.47 -10.45
CA ILE A 224 22.38 -5.46 -11.92
C ILE A 224 23.12 -4.19 -12.37
N PRO A 225 24.18 -4.29 -13.20
CA PRO A 225 24.86 -3.13 -13.74
C PRO A 225 23.91 -2.23 -14.53
N THR A 226 23.93 -0.93 -14.26
CA THR A 226 23.07 0.05 -14.94
C THR A 226 23.55 0.27 -16.37
N THR A 227 22.92 -0.42 -17.32
CA THR A 227 23.14 -0.31 -18.76
C THR A 227 21.83 0.01 -19.49
N ALA A 228 21.91 0.56 -20.70
CA ALA A 228 20.72 0.84 -21.52
C ALA A 228 19.86 -0.42 -21.74
N LYS A 229 20.48 -1.58 -21.97
CA LYS A 229 19.78 -2.86 -22.11
C LYS A 229 19.06 -3.25 -20.82
N SER A 230 19.75 -3.22 -19.68
CA SER A 230 19.14 -3.59 -18.39
C SER A 230 17.99 -2.66 -17.99
N LEU A 231 18.05 -1.38 -18.35
CA LEU A 231 16.98 -0.42 -18.10
C LEU A 231 15.80 -0.65 -19.05
N GLN A 232 16.04 -0.99 -20.31
CA GLN A 232 14.98 -1.42 -21.25
C GLN A 232 14.29 -2.69 -20.76
N ASP A 233 15.05 -3.67 -20.28
CA ASP A 233 14.51 -4.91 -19.70
C ASP A 233 13.69 -4.60 -18.44
N ASN A 234 14.14 -3.68 -17.58
CA ASN A 234 13.40 -3.23 -16.42
C ASN A 234 12.05 -2.56 -16.81
N ILE A 235 12.05 -1.64 -17.78
CA ILE A 235 10.81 -1.02 -18.30
C ILE A 235 9.86 -2.09 -18.83
N LYS A 236 10.38 -3.05 -19.59
CA LYS A 236 9.60 -4.18 -20.11
C LYS A 236 8.98 -4.98 -18.98
N ASN A 237 9.76 -5.32 -17.94
CA ASN A 237 9.27 -6.06 -16.78
C ASN A 237 8.20 -5.26 -16.04
N VAL A 238 8.42 -3.98 -15.73
CA VAL A 238 7.40 -3.13 -15.10
C VAL A 238 6.11 -3.15 -15.92
N LYS A 239 6.18 -2.97 -17.25
CA LYS A 239 4.98 -3.04 -18.10
C LYS A 239 4.30 -4.41 -18.08
N VAL A 240 5.05 -5.51 -18.11
CA VAL A 240 4.49 -6.88 -18.08
C VAL A 240 3.76 -7.11 -16.77
N TYR A 241 4.40 -6.82 -15.63
CA TYR A 241 3.82 -7.04 -14.32
C TYR A 241 2.67 -6.07 -14.01
N SER A 242 2.76 -4.82 -14.45
CA SER A 242 1.62 -3.90 -14.38
C SER A 242 0.43 -4.39 -15.20
N ARG A 243 0.65 -4.92 -16.41
CA ARG A 243 -0.42 -5.50 -17.23
C ARG A 243 -1.02 -6.77 -16.61
N LEU A 244 -0.23 -7.54 -15.87
CA LEU A 244 -0.71 -8.73 -15.17
C LEU A 244 -1.62 -8.36 -14.00
N LEU A 245 -1.26 -7.34 -13.21
CA LEU A 245 -2.02 -6.90 -12.03
C LEU A 245 -3.22 -6.01 -12.38
N MET A 246 -3.17 -5.32 -13.52
CA MET A 246 -4.16 -4.30 -13.90
C MET A 246 -5.59 -4.85 -14.04
N PRO A 247 -5.84 -5.99 -14.72
CA PRO A 247 -7.17 -6.56 -14.78
C PRO A 247 -7.77 -6.84 -13.40
N THR A 248 -6.97 -7.38 -12.47
CA THR A 248 -7.40 -7.64 -11.09
C THR A 248 -7.78 -6.35 -10.37
N ALA A 249 -6.97 -5.30 -10.48
CA ALA A 249 -7.26 -4.02 -9.83
C ALA A 249 -8.53 -3.35 -10.40
N ILE A 250 -8.71 -3.38 -11.73
CA ILE A 250 -9.89 -2.82 -12.40
C ILE A 250 -11.14 -3.62 -12.02
N PHE A 251 -11.08 -4.95 -12.12
CA PHE A 251 -12.19 -5.82 -11.77
C PHE A 251 -12.59 -5.65 -10.31
N ALA A 252 -11.63 -5.66 -9.38
CA ALA A 252 -11.88 -5.47 -7.96
C ALA A 252 -12.54 -4.11 -7.68
N TRP A 253 -12.10 -3.04 -8.34
CA TRP A 253 -12.71 -1.71 -8.20
C TRP A 253 -14.16 -1.68 -8.66
N TYR A 254 -14.46 -2.20 -9.85
CA TYR A 254 -15.82 -2.20 -10.39
C TYR A 254 -16.75 -3.16 -9.63
N ALA A 255 -16.26 -4.32 -9.22
CA ALA A 255 -17.00 -5.23 -8.36
C ALA A 255 -17.33 -4.56 -7.02
N LEU A 256 -16.37 -3.82 -6.44
CA LEU A 256 -16.57 -3.07 -5.21
C LEU A 256 -17.63 -1.98 -5.36
N LEU A 257 -17.56 -1.17 -6.42
CA LEU A 257 -18.58 -0.16 -6.70
C LEU A 257 -19.96 -0.78 -6.90
N PHE A 258 -20.04 -1.89 -7.66
CA PHE A 258 -21.28 -2.60 -7.89
C PHE A 258 -21.90 -3.08 -6.56
N VAL A 259 -21.14 -3.83 -5.76
CA VAL A 259 -21.61 -4.33 -4.46
C VAL A 259 -22.01 -3.18 -3.54
N THR A 260 -21.24 -2.11 -3.52
CA THR A 260 -21.52 -0.96 -2.65
C THR A 260 -22.81 -0.27 -3.07
N PHE A 261 -22.97 0.11 -4.33
CA PHE A 261 -24.16 0.84 -4.77
C PHE A 261 -25.42 -0.01 -4.86
N ASP A 262 -25.30 -1.33 -5.02
CA ASP A 262 -26.44 -2.26 -4.99
C ASP A 262 -26.99 -2.46 -3.57
N ASN A 263 -26.15 -2.33 -2.55
CA ASN A 263 -26.51 -2.61 -1.15
C ASN A 263 -26.57 -1.35 -0.26
N LEU A 264 -26.24 -0.18 -0.79
CA LEU A 264 -26.20 1.05 0.00
C LEU A 264 -27.56 1.75 -0.04
N GLU A 265 -28.15 1.92 1.15
CA GLU A 265 -29.28 2.81 1.33
C GLU A 265 -28.80 4.24 1.57
N GLY A 266 -29.04 5.15 0.62
CA GLY A 266 -28.74 6.57 0.75
C GLY A 266 -27.38 7.02 0.20
N SER A 267 -26.78 8.01 0.85
CA SER A 267 -25.56 8.67 0.38
C SER A 267 -24.31 7.91 0.79
N LEU A 268 -23.43 7.62 -0.17
CA LEU A 268 -22.11 7.01 0.10
C LEU A 268 -21.28 7.90 1.03
N TRP A 269 -21.34 9.21 0.85
CA TRP A 269 -20.62 10.16 1.69
C TRP A 269 -21.05 10.04 3.15
N ASP A 270 -22.35 9.88 3.41
CA ASP A 270 -22.84 9.79 4.78
C ASP A 270 -22.42 8.47 5.41
N ALA A 271 -22.45 7.38 4.63
CA ALA A 271 -22.11 6.04 5.08
C ALA A 271 -20.61 5.83 5.35
N ILE A 272 -19.71 6.60 4.72
CA ILE A 272 -18.26 6.48 4.94
C ILE A 272 -17.67 7.64 5.75
N TRP A 273 -18.40 8.75 5.89
CA TRP A 273 -17.89 9.96 6.53
C TRP A 273 -18.76 10.50 7.65
N THR A 274 -19.94 11.08 7.33
CA THR A 274 -20.66 11.91 8.31
C THR A 274 -21.34 11.09 9.40
N ASN A 275 -21.94 9.96 9.04
CA ASN A 275 -22.68 9.07 9.94
C ASN A 275 -21.92 7.76 10.21
N ALA A 276 -20.73 7.63 9.64
CA ALA A 276 -19.90 6.44 9.74
C ALA A 276 -19.32 6.25 11.14
N GLY A 277 -19.22 4.99 11.57
CA GLY A 277 -18.52 4.61 12.80
C GLY A 277 -17.02 4.95 12.75
N PRO A 278 -16.33 4.94 13.91
CA PRO A 278 -14.92 5.30 13.99
C PRO A 278 -14.03 4.50 13.04
N SER A 279 -14.24 3.18 12.91
CA SER A 279 -13.40 2.33 12.06
C SER A 279 -13.56 2.63 10.57
N VAL A 280 -14.78 2.89 10.11
CA VAL A 280 -15.06 3.25 8.70
C VAL A 280 -14.48 4.63 8.37
N ARG A 281 -14.63 5.61 9.27
CA ARG A 281 -14.07 6.96 9.08
C ARG A 281 -12.54 6.94 9.05
N PHE A 282 -11.94 6.18 9.97
CA PHE A 282 -10.50 5.91 9.98
C PHE A 282 -10.07 5.33 8.63
N MET A 283 -10.73 4.29 8.14
CA MET A 283 -10.36 3.64 6.87
C MET A 283 -10.57 4.53 5.65
N THR A 284 -11.55 5.43 5.70
CA THR A 284 -11.79 6.40 4.63
C THR A 284 -10.64 7.39 4.54
N ILE A 285 -10.14 7.88 5.68
CA ILE A 285 -8.93 8.71 5.72
C ILE A 285 -7.74 7.90 5.21
N ASP A 286 -7.58 6.67 5.69
CA ASP A 286 -6.45 5.84 5.30
C ASP A 286 -6.40 5.61 3.78
N ALA A 287 -7.52 5.24 3.17
CA ALA A 287 -7.62 5.06 1.73
C ALA A 287 -7.35 6.36 0.95
N GLY A 288 -7.99 7.46 1.38
CA GLY A 288 -7.87 8.75 0.72
C GLY A 288 -6.44 9.30 0.76
N ILE A 289 -5.79 9.25 1.92
CA ILE A 289 -4.44 9.78 2.10
C ILE A 289 -3.40 8.87 1.45
N LEU A 290 -3.54 7.55 1.55
CA LEU A 290 -2.64 6.63 0.86
C LEU A 290 -2.66 6.88 -0.65
N TYR A 291 -3.85 7.06 -1.23
CA TYR A 291 -3.99 7.38 -2.64
C TYR A 291 -3.41 8.77 -2.97
N LEU A 292 -3.71 9.81 -2.18
CA LEU A 292 -3.15 11.15 -2.40
C LEU A 292 -1.62 11.15 -2.34
N ALA A 293 -1.04 10.44 -1.38
CA ALA A 293 0.40 10.28 -1.26
C ALA A 293 1.00 9.55 -2.47
N TYR A 294 0.29 8.55 -3.00
CA TYR A 294 0.70 7.84 -4.21
C TYR A 294 0.64 8.75 -5.46
N ILE A 295 -0.39 9.61 -5.57
CA ILE A 295 -0.46 10.62 -6.64
C ILE A 295 0.65 11.66 -6.50
N MET A 296 0.96 12.09 -5.29
CA MET A 296 2.06 13.00 -5.02
C MET A 296 3.42 12.39 -5.44
N TRP A 297 3.62 11.09 -5.25
CA TRP A 297 4.79 10.39 -5.76
C TRP A 297 4.87 10.41 -7.30
N PHE A 298 3.75 10.22 -8.01
CA PHE A 298 3.72 10.43 -9.47
C PHE A 298 4.05 11.88 -9.82
N ALA A 299 3.44 12.84 -9.11
CA ALA A 299 3.60 14.26 -9.37
C ALA A 299 5.05 14.71 -9.17
N PHE A 300 5.77 14.16 -8.19
CA PHE A 300 7.20 14.40 -7.99
C PHE A 300 8.02 14.13 -9.26
N HIS A 301 7.66 13.10 -10.04
CA HIS A 301 8.31 12.79 -11.31
C HIS A 301 7.75 13.59 -12.49
N SER A 302 6.41 13.70 -12.57
CA SER A 302 5.72 14.40 -13.64
C SER A 302 4.29 14.74 -13.23
N GLU A 303 3.98 16.04 -13.14
CA GLU A 303 2.61 16.52 -12.87
C GLU A 303 1.62 16.02 -13.93
N ILE A 304 2.06 15.95 -15.19
CA ILE A 304 1.24 15.47 -16.31
C ILE A 304 0.87 13.99 -16.11
N ILE A 305 1.79 13.15 -15.62
CA ILE A 305 1.44 11.77 -15.28
C ILE A 305 0.46 11.74 -14.12
N ALA A 306 0.71 12.51 -13.06
CA ALA A 306 -0.18 12.53 -11.89
C ALA A 306 -1.61 12.94 -12.26
N ILE A 307 -1.78 13.97 -13.09
CA ILE A 307 -3.08 14.38 -13.63
C ILE A 307 -3.71 13.24 -14.43
N LYS A 308 -2.94 12.53 -15.27
CA LYS A 308 -3.45 11.36 -16.00
C LYS A 308 -3.89 10.24 -15.06
N VAL A 309 -3.16 9.98 -13.97
CA VAL A 309 -3.58 8.98 -12.98
C VAL A 309 -4.89 9.41 -12.33
N LEU A 310 -5.00 10.66 -11.88
CA LEU A 310 -6.24 11.21 -11.29
C LEU A 310 -7.44 11.08 -12.24
N LEU A 311 -7.28 11.49 -13.50
CA LEU A 311 -8.35 11.39 -14.50
C LEU A 311 -8.72 9.94 -14.83
N LEU A 312 -7.72 9.05 -14.91
CA LEU A 312 -7.95 7.63 -15.15
C LEU A 312 -8.63 6.93 -13.97
N THR A 313 -8.46 7.41 -12.74
CA THR A 313 -9.06 6.77 -11.56
C THR A 313 -10.58 6.72 -11.61
N PHE A 314 -11.24 7.69 -12.24
CA PHE A 314 -12.69 7.63 -12.47
C PHE A 314 -13.11 6.50 -13.43
N VAL A 315 -12.22 6.05 -14.32
CA VAL A 315 -12.51 5.07 -15.38
C VAL A 315 -11.99 3.67 -15.04
N VAL A 316 -10.88 3.56 -14.32
CA VAL A 316 -10.23 2.26 -14.06
C VAL A 316 -9.93 2.02 -12.58
N GLY A 317 -10.44 2.88 -11.71
CA GLY A 317 -10.16 2.85 -10.29
C GLY A 317 -8.75 3.33 -9.92
N PRO A 318 -8.47 3.53 -8.62
CA PRO A 318 -7.19 4.03 -8.15
C PRO A 318 -6.05 3.04 -8.43
N GLY A 319 -6.30 1.75 -8.22
CA GLY A 319 -5.36 0.67 -8.50
C GLY A 319 -4.99 0.55 -9.98
N GLY A 320 -6.01 0.48 -10.85
CA GLY A 320 -5.82 0.35 -12.30
C GLY A 320 -5.11 1.56 -12.91
N ALA A 321 -5.47 2.77 -12.49
CA ALA A 321 -4.85 4.01 -12.99
C ALA A 321 -3.34 4.06 -12.69
N GLY A 322 -2.95 3.69 -11.47
CA GLY A 322 -1.54 3.58 -11.09
C GLY A 322 -0.78 2.58 -11.96
N LEU A 323 -1.29 1.35 -12.09
CA LEU A 323 -0.66 0.29 -12.89
C LEU A 323 -0.51 0.67 -14.37
N ILE A 324 -1.51 1.33 -14.98
CA ILE A 324 -1.42 1.82 -16.37
C ILE A 324 -0.26 2.81 -16.54
N MET A 325 -0.05 3.69 -15.56
CA MET A 325 0.90 4.78 -15.66
C MET A 325 2.31 4.43 -15.19
N LEU A 326 2.51 3.38 -14.41
CA LEU A 326 3.84 2.91 -13.96
C LEU A 326 4.79 2.65 -15.13
N GLY A 327 4.33 1.94 -16.16
CA GLY A 327 5.16 1.65 -17.34
C GLY A 327 5.59 2.92 -18.11
N LYS A 328 4.71 3.93 -18.19
CA LYS A 328 5.01 5.22 -18.83
C LYS A 328 5.94 6.07 -17.98
N LEU A 329 5.80 6.00 -16.65
CA LEU A 329 6.70 6.66 -15.73
C LEU A 329 8.13 6.11 -15.85
N GLU A 330 8.30 4.79 -15.96
CA GLU A 330 9.61 4.19 -16.17
C GLU A 330 10.26 4.58 -17.51
N GLU A 331 9.47 4.71 -18.59
CA GLU A 331 9.96 5.26 -19.86
C GLU A 331 10.46 6.69 -19.69
N LEU A 332 9.70 7.52 -18.97
CA LEU A 332 10.09 8.91 -18.72
C LEU A 332 11.37 9.01 -17.89
N LYS A 333 11.50 8.19 -16.85
CA LYS A 333 12.74 8.09 -16.04
C LYS A 333 13.94 7.66 -16.90
N ALA A 334 13.76 6.74 -17.85
CA ALA A 334 14.84 6.30 -18.73
C ALA A 334 15.23 7.38 -19.76
N ASN A 335 14.23 8.02 -20.36
CA ASN A 335 14.43 9.08 -21.34
C ASN A 335 15.10 10.32 -20.72
N SER A 336 14.72 10.69 -19.49
CA SER A 336 15.37 11.80 -18.77
C SER A 336 16.86 11.57 -18.53
N ASN A 337 17.31 10.31 -18.59
CA ASN A 337 18.70 9.95 -18.34
C ASN A 337 19.53 9.81 -19.64
N GLY A 338 19.01 10.35 -20.76
CA GLY A 338 19.71 10.38 -22.05
C GLY A 338 19.79 9.03 -22.76
N ILE A 339 18.92 8.08 -22.40
CA ILE A 339 18.85 6.76 -23.03
C ILE A 339 17.77 6.81 -24.10
N GLU A 340 18.17 6.86 -25.37
CA GLU A 340 17.23 6.61 -26.46
C GLU A 340 16.82 5.13 -26.44
N LEU A 341 15.54 4.87 -26.20
CA LEU A 341 14.98 3.53 -26.29
C LEU A 341 15.06 3.05 -27.75
N VAL A 342 15.44 1.78 -27.97
CA VAL A 342 15.76 1.19 -29.30
C VAL A 342 14.58 1.19 -30.30
N GLY A 343 13.39 1.66 -29.90
CA GLY A 343 12.21 1.83 -30.76
C GLY A 343 11.89 3.25 -31.24
N ASP A 344 12.44 4.31 -30.62
CA ASP A 344 12.00 5.70 -30.92
C ASP A 344 12.60 6.27 -32.21
N LYS A 345 13.64 5.64 -32.76
CA LYS A 345 14.24 6.04 -34.05
C LYS A 345 13.27 5.90 -35.24
N LYS A 346 12.23 5.06 -35.14
CA LYS A 346 11.26 4.86 -36.23
C LYS A 346 10.13 5.89 -36.27
N LYS A 347 9.99 6.76 -35.27
CA LYS A 347 8.92 7.80 -35.23
C LYS A 347 9.41 9.20 -35.60
N LYS A 348 10.71 9.39 -35.79
CA LYS A 348 11.32 10.67 -36.18
C LYS A 348 11.91 10.67 -37.60
N ALA A 349 11.60 9.66 -38.40
CA ALA A 349 11.96 9.59 -39.81
C ALA A 349 10.74 9.89 -40.68
#